data_AF-A0A317Z3Z4-F1
#
_entry.id   AF-A0A317Z3Z4-F1
#
_cell.length_a   1.000
_cell.length_b   1.000
_cell.length_c   1.000
_cell.angle_alpha   90.00
_cell.angle_beta   90.00
_cell.angle_gamma   90.00
#
_symmetry.space_group_name_H-M   'P 1'
#
loop_
_entity.id
_entity.type
_entity.pdbx_description
1 polymer ?
#
loop_
_entity_poly.entity_id
_entity_poly.type
_entity_poly.pdbx_seq_one_letter_code
_entity_poly.pdbx_strand_id
1 'polypeptide(L)'
;FPFNDPNVKSVKRLSPAYFYYLSRAKFWINNQNFPYYLTKPNQTTYIQTWHGTPLKKMLNDVPIFEGRDEGYKDRVNTSIQSWDYLISPSPYATK
;
A
#
# COMPACT_ATOMS: atom_id res chain seq x y z
N PHE A 1 10.28 17.13 -10.25
CA PHE A 1 10.67 15.83 -9.65
C PHE A 1 12.17 15.69 -9.81
N PRO A 2 12.97 15.85 -8.75
CA PRO A 2 12.70 15.63 -7.31
C PRO A 2 11.82 16.71 -6.67
N PHE A 3 11.34 16.44 -5.46
CA PHE A 3 10.78 17.48 -4.57
C PHE A 3 11.93 18.41 -4.18
N ASN A 4 11.72 19.73 -4.31
CA ASN A 4 12.72 20.74 -3.97
C ASN A 4 12.57 21.21 -2.52
N ASP A 5 12.50 20.25 -1.59
CA ASP A 5 12.40 20.50 -0.15
C ASP A 5 13.61 19.87 0.55
N PRO A 6 14.36 20.62 1.37
CA PRO A 6 15.55 20.11 2.05
C PRO A 6 15.27 18.95 3.00
N ASN A 7 14.03 18.79 3.46
CA ASN A 7 13.61 17.71 4.35
C ASN A 7 13.12 16.46 3.58
N VAL A 8 13.05 16.52 2.25
CA VAL A 8 12.54 15.42 1.42
C VAL A 8 13.66 14.82 0.59
N LYS A 9 14.04 13.58 0.92
CA LYS A 9 14.96 12.80 0.10
C LYS A 9 14.20 11.96 -0.91
N SER A 10 14.26 12.37 -2.19
CA SER A 10 13.72 11.60 -3.30
C SER A 10 14.64 10.42 -3.62
N VAL A 11 14.10 9.20 -3.64
CA VAL A 11 14.87 7.96 -3.87
C VAL A 11 14.33 7.23 -5.09
N LYS A 12 15.22 6.74 -5.96
CA LYS A 12 14.83 5.96 -7.13
C LYS A 12 14.24 4.61 -6.71
N ARG A 13 13.05 4.28 -7.20
CA ARG A 13 12.40 2.98 -6.97
C ARG A 13 13.31 1.82 -7.41
N LEU A 14 13.29 0.71 -6.67
CA LEU A 14 14.14 -0.48 -6.88
C LEU A 14 15.66 -0.25 -6.75
N SER A 15 16.10 0.92 -6.29
CA SER A 15 17.52 1.12 -5.95
C SER A 15 17.85 0.51 -4.58
N PRO A 16 19.13 0.22 -4.28
CA PRO A 16 19.54 -0.21 -2.94
C PRO A 16 19.09 0.78 -1.83
N ALA A 17 19.13 2.08 -2.13
CA ALA A 17 18.66 3.12 -1.22
C ALA A 17 17.16 2.99 -0.92
N TYR A 18 16.33 2.57 -1.89
CA TYR A 18 14.90 2.37 -1.69
C TYR A 18 14.62 1.31 -0.61
N PHE A 19 15.29 0.17 -0.70
CA PHE A 19 15.16 -0.90 0.29
C PHE A 19 15.72 -0.48 1.66
N TYR A 20 16.84 0.25 1.67
CA TYR A 20 17.45 0.77 2.90
C TYR A 20 16.54 1.74 3.66
N TYR A 21 15.88 2.67 2.97
CA TYR A 21 14.96 3.59 3.62
C TYR A 21 13.67 2.91 4.06
N LEU A 22 13.13 1.99 3.24
CA LEU A 22 11.93 1.24 3.62
C LEU A 22 12.14 0.38 4.85
N SER A 23 13.30 -0.29 4.98
CA SER A 23 13.57 -1.16 6.13
C SER A 23 13.77 -0.40 7.45
N ARG A 24 14.16 0.88 7.39
CA ARG A 24 14.38 1.73 8.58
C ARG A 24 13.27 2.74 8.87
N ALA A 25 12.33 2.90 7.94
CA ALA A 25 11.24 3.85 8.11
C ALA A 25 10.33 3.41 9.27
N LYS A 26 10.03 4.35 10.17
CA LYS A 26 9.04 4.13 11.24
C LYS A 26 7.61 4.14 10.70
N PHE A 27 7.38 4.89 9.63
CA PHE A 27 6.06 5.04 9.02
C PHE A 27 6.15 4.79 7.52
N TRP A 28 5.28 3.92 7.02
CA TRP A 28 5.00 3.77 5.60
C TRP A 28 3.68 4.45 5.32
N ILE A 29 3.67 5.43 4.42
CA ILE A 29 2.47 6.14 3.99
C ILE A 29 2.33 5.89 2.50
N ASN A 30 1.22 5.30 2.09
CA ASN A 30 0.95 5.02 0.69
C ASN A 30 -0.53 5.23 0.37
N ASN A 31 -0.84 5.45 -0.90
CA ASN A 31 -2.21 5.51 -1.46
C ASN A 31 -2.52 4.29 -2.36
N GLN A 32 -1.55 3.40 -2.53
CA GLN A 32 -1.60 2.17 -3.30
C GLN A 32 -0.96 1.03 -2.51
N ASN A 33 -1.06 -0.19 -3.05
CA ASN A 33 -0.41 -1.35 -2.44
C ASN A 33 1.10 -1.37 -2.72
N PHE A 34 1.88 -1.69 -1.70
CA PHE A 34 3.27 -2.04 -1.90
C PHE A 34 3.39 -3.37 -2.66
N PRO A 35 4.44 -3.53 -3.48
CA PRO A 35 4.74 -4.79 -4.14
C PRO A 35 4.94 -5.95 -3.14
N TYR A 36 4.53 -7.15 -3.54
CA TYR A 36 4.56 -8.37 -2.71
C TYR A 36 5.97 -8.78 -2.23
N TYR A 37 7.03 -8.31 -2.90
CA TYR A 37 8.42 -8.60 -2.50
C TYR A 37 8.89 -7.75 -1.31
N LEU A 38 8.09 -6.80 -0.84
CA LEU A 38 8.41 -5.99 0.33
C LEU A 38 7.71 -6.57 1.56
N THR A 39 8.52 -6.95 2.55
CA THR A 39 8.02 -7.34 3.87
C THR A 39 8.05 -6.13 4.78
N LYS A 40 6.92 -5.84 5.45
CA LYS A 40 6.84 -4.77 6.45
C LYS A 40 7.76 -5.11 7.63
N PRO A 41 8.68 -4.22 8.04
CA PRO A 41 9.42 -4.40 9.29
C PRO A 41 8.49 -4.35 10.51
N ASN A 42 8.74 -5.16 11.54
CA ASN A 42 7.87 -5.27 12.71
C ASN A 42 7.66 -3.95 13.49
N GLN A 43 8.61 -3.02 13.39
CA GLN A 43 8.56 -1.72 14.08
C GLN A 43 8.04 -0.58 13.18
N THR A 44 7.57 -0.91 11.97
CA THR A 44 7.06 0.06 11.01
C THR A 44 5.55 0.07 11.04
N THR A 45 4.97 1.25 11.19
CA THR A 45 3.53 1.49 11.06
C THR A 45 3.18 1.79 9.60
N TYR A 46 2.33 0.98 9.00
CA TYR A 46 1.85 1.17 7.63
C TYR A 46 0.45 1.80 7.61
N ILE A 47 0.40 3.02 7.11
CA ILE A 47 -0.81 3.82 6.89
C ILE A 47 -1.17 3.78 5.41
N GLN A 48 -2.31 3.16 5.11
CA GLN A 48 -2.90 3.14 3.78
C GLN A 48 -3.96 4.25 3.67
N THR A 49 -3.77 5.14 2.70
CA THR A 49 -4.70 6.25 2.44
C THR A 49 -5.70 5.94 1.34
N TRP A 50 -5.42 4.92 0.52
CA TRP A 50 -6.14 4.62 -0.72
C TRP A 50 -6.29 5.88 -1.61
N HIS A 51 -7.11 5.81 -2.66
CA HIS A 51 -7.23 6.88 -3.67
C HIS A 51 -8.67 7.34 -3.89
N GLY A 52 -9.53 7.16 -2.90
CA GLY A 52 -10.90 7.70 -2.89
C GLY A 52 -11.99 6.66 -2.67
N THR A 53 -13.23 7.15 -2.64
CA THR A 53 -14.43 6.35 -2.39
C THR A 53 -14.66 5.34 -3.50
N PRO A 54 -14.84 4.04 -3.17
CA PRO A 54 -15.10 3.02 -4.18
C PRO A 54 -16.50 3.21 -4.79
N LEU A 55 -16.56 3.52 -6.09
CA LEU A 55 -17.81 3.51 -6.87
C LEU A 55 -18.07 2.14 -7.53
N LYS A 56 -17.00 1.42 -7.86
CA LYS A 56 -17.04 0.04 -8.37
C LYS A 56 -16.75 -0.92 -7.22
N LYS A 57 -17.36 -2.12 -7.25
CA LYS A 57 -16.97 -3.23 -6.37
C LYS A 57 -15.49 -3.56 -6.60
N MET A 58 -14.71 -3.69 -5.55
CA MET A 58 -13.27 -3.97 -5.62
C MET A 58 -12.90 -5.12 -4.70
N LEU A 59 -11.78 -5.78 -4.99
CA LEU A 59 -11.23 -6.86 -4.16
C LEU A 59 -12.24 -8.00 -3.94
N ASN A 60 -12.62 -8.23 -2.68
CA ASN A 60 -13.46 -9.35 -2.26
C ASN A 60 -14.91 -9.20 -2.73
N ASP A 61 -15.32 -7.98 -3.12
CA ASP A 61 -16.65 -7.71 -3.67
C ASP A 61 -16.75 -8.00 -5.17
N VAL A 62 -15.64 -8.36 -5.82
CA VAL A 62 -15.60 -8.74 -7.24
C VAL A 62 -15.75 -10.26 -7.37
N PRO A 63 -16.83 -10.74 -8.01
CA PRO A 63 -17.09 -12.18 -8.11
C PRO A 63 -16.04 -12.90 -8.98
N ILE A 64 -15.63 -12.28 -10.10
CA ILE A 64 -14.69 -12.87 -11.07
C ILE A 64 -13.64 -11.81 -11.44
N PHE A 65 -12.35 -12.15 -11.27
CA PHE A 65 -11.26 -11.35 -11.81
C PHE A 65 -10.88 -11.90 -13.18
N GLU A 66 -11.46 -11.35 -14.25
CA GLU A 66 -11.05 -11.72 -15.61
C GLU A 66 -9.61 -11.24 -15.86
N GLY A 67 -8.72 -12.15 -16.24
CA GLY A 67 -7.33 -11.86 -16.61
C GLY A 67 -6.33 -11.79 -15.44
N ARG A 68 -6.66 -12.27 -14.24
CA ARG A 68 -5.70 -12.39 -13.14
C ARG A 68 -5.60 -13.82 -12.60
N ASP A 69 -4.38 -14.17 -12.23
CA ASP A 69 -3.96 -15.48 -11.71
C ASP A 69 -4.75 -15.87 -10.44
N GLU A 70 -5.00 -17.16 -10.23
CA GLU A 70 -5.85 -17.66 -9.13
C GLU A 70 -5.37 -17.18 -7.74
N GLY A 71 -4.06 -17.04 -7.56
CA GLY A 71 -3.43 -16.53 -6.33
C GLY A 71 -3.50 -15.00 -6.14
N TYR A 72 -4.17 -14.25 -7.02
CA TYR A 72 -4.27 -12.79 -6.90
C TYR A 72 -5.03 -12.37 -5.64
N LYS A 73 -6.15 -13.03 -5.33
CA LYS A 73 -6.94 -12.74 -4.12
C LYS A 73 -6.11 -12.93 -2.85
N ASP A 74 -5.35 -14.03 -2.78
CA ASP A 74 -4.51 -14.34 -1.61
C ASP A 74 -3.38 -13.34 -1.44
N ARG A 75 -2.68 -12.98 -2.52
CA ARG A 75 -1.62 -11.95 -2.47
C ARG A 75 -2.14 -10.61 -1.97
N VAL A 76 -3.35 -10.24 -2.39
CA VAL A 76 -3.96 -9.00 -1.95
C VAL A 76 -4.42 -9.09 -0.49
N ASN A 77 -5.01 -10.20 -0.07
CA ASN A 77 -5.37 -10.44 1.34
C ASN A 77 -4.14 -10.39 2.26
N THR A 78 -3.02 -11.01 1.86
CA THR A 78 -1.75 -10.91 2.59
C THR A 78 -1.24 -9.46 2.64
N SER A 79 -1.43 -8.69 1.56
CA SER A 79 -1.06 -7.29 1.54
C SER A 79 -1.93 -6.45 2.49
N ILE A 80 -3.22 -6.74 2.61
CA ILE A 80 -4.14 -6.06 3.55
C ILE A 80 -3.73 -6.31 4.99
N GLN A 81 -3.32 -7.55 5.34
CA GLN A 81 -2.86 -7.88 6.69
C GLN A 81 -1.62 -7.08 7.13
N SER A 82 -0.87 -6.49 6.19
CA SER A 82 0.27 -5.65 6.53
C SER A 82 -0.13 -4.23 6.97
N TRP A 83 -1.36 -3.78 6.71
CA TRP A 83 -1.80 -2.42 7.01
C TRP A 83 -2.15 -2.30 8.49
N ASP A 84 -1.57 -1.29 9.16
CA ASP A 84 -1.93 -0.98 10.55
C ASP A 84 -3.11 -0.01 10.60
N TYR A 85 -3.20 0.90 9.62
CA TYR A 85 -4.27 1.90 9.52
C TYR A 85 -4.76 2.02 8.08
N LEU A 86 -6.07 2.13 7.91
CA LEU A 86 -6.73 2.45 6.65
C LEU A 86 -7.59 3.71 6.83
N ILE A 87 -7.32 4.74 6.02
CA ILE A 87 -8.14 5.95 6.01
C ILE A 87 -9.44 5.67 5.27
N SER A 88 -10.56 5.99 5.91
CA SER A 88 -11.88 5.95 5.27
C SER A 88 -12.39 7.37 5.01
N PRO A 89 -12.82 7.70 3.77
CA PRO A 89 -13.35 9.02 3.43
C PRO A 89 -14.77 9.27 3.96
N SER A 90 -15.53 8.22 4.33
CA SER A 90 -16.89 8.36 4.85
C SER A 90 -17.37 7.08 5.54
N PRO A 91 -18.41 7.12 6.39
CA PRO A 91 -19.02 5.91 6.95
C PRO A 91 -19.48 4.90 5.90
N TYR A 92 -19.82 5.35 4.68
CA TYR A 92 -20.17 4.49 3.54
C TYR A 92 -18.98 3.64 3.04
N ALA A 93 -17.76 4.16 3.15
CA ALA A 93 -16.54 3.42 2.78
C ALA A 93 -15.96 2.61 3.95
N THR A 94 -16.51 2.77 5.16
CA THR A 94 -16.13 2.00 6.35
C THR A 94 -17.03 0.79 6.58
N LYS A 95 -18.33 0.92 6.30
CA LYS A 95 -19.36 -0.08 6.61
C LYS A 95 -19.61 -1.04 5.46
#